data_AF-A0A2V9AM41-F1
#
_entry.id   AF-A0A2V9AM41-F1
#
_cell.length_a   1.000
_cell.length_b   1.000
_cell.length_c   1.000
_cell.angle_alpha   90.00
_cell.angle_beta   90.00
_cell.angle_gamma   90.00
#
_symmetry.space_group_name_H-M   'P 1'
#
loop_
_entity.id
_entity.type
_entity.pdbx_description
1 polymer ?
#
loop_
_entity_poly.entity_id
_entity_poly.type
_entity_poly.pdbx_seq_one_letter_code
_entity_poly.pdbx_strand_id
1 'polypeptide(L)'
;MLFGGKKSKQLVGLDIGSSSIKSVELKSTKAGYELVSYGMESLAPDTVVDGAIMDAPQVANAISRIFDSANVKTKNVATSVSGHSVIVKRVPLPLMSEEELYDRIPAEASQHIPFDIADVNLSYQLLESMDAQMDVLLVAVKKDKILNHTNVLAQAGKTPVVVDIDAFGL
;
A
#
# COMPACT_ATOMS: atom_id res chain seq x y z
N MET A 1 0.97 -16.12 -9.23
CA MET A 1 2.06 -16.82 -8.50
C MET A 1 3.28 -15.91 -8.43
N LEU A 2 3.62 -15.38 -7.25
CA LEU A 2 4.66 -14.34 -7.06
C LEU A 2 5.87 -14.80 -6.23
N PHE A 3 6.06 -16.11 -6.03
CA PHE A 3 7.17 -16.65 -5.25
C PHE A 3 7.85 -17.80 -6.00
N GLY A 4 8.76 -17.47 -6.90
CA GLY A 4 9.59 -18.46 -7.61
C GLY A 4 10.91 -17.88 -8.10
N GLY A 5 12.02 -18.24 -7.45
CA GLY A 5 13.28 -18.48 -8.17
C GLY A 5 14.40 -17.42 -8.19
N LYS A 6 14.27 -16.24 -7.57
CA LYS A 6 15.41 -15.32 -7.36
C LYS A 6 15.62 -15.12 -5.87
N LYS A 7 16.88 -15.02 -5.40
CA LYS A 7 17.23 -14.56 -4.04
C LYS A 7 16.23 -13.46 -3.66
N SER A 8 15.36 -13.72 -2.68
CA SER A 8 14.34 -12.74 -2.32
C SER A 8 15.09 -11.48 -1.94
N LYS A 9 14.82 -10.38 -2.65
CA LYS A 9 15.35 -9.09 -2.25
C LYS A 9 14.81 -8.85 -0.83
N GLN A 10 15.71 -8.64 0.13
CA GLN A 10 15.30 -8.28 1.49
C GLN A 10 14.37 -7.08 1.42
N LEU A 11 13.25 -7.19 2.13
CA LEU A 11 12.13 -6.27 2.09
C LEU A 11 11.73 -5.95 3.51
N VAL A 12 11.53 -4.66 3.78
CA VAL A 12 11.07 -4.18 5.08
C VAL A 12 9.63 -3.74 4.93
N GLY A 13 8.74 -4.28 5.76
CA GLY A 13 7.40 -3.74 5.96
C GLY A 13 7.51 -2.43 6.73
N LEU A 14 6.95 -1.36 6.19
CA LEU A 14 6.99 -0.01 6.75
C LEU A 14 5.57 0.54 6.87
N ASP A 15 5.11 0.67 8.11
CA ASP A 15 3.81 1.25 8.47
C ASP A 15 4.02 2.70 8.93
N ILE A 16 3.32 3.65 8.30
CA ILE A 16 3.36 5.08 8.61
C ILE A 16 2.01 5.47 9.22
N GLY A 17 1.91 5.35 10.54
CA GLY A 17 0.72 5.72 11.29
C GLY A 17 0.72 7.20 11.72
N SER A 18 -0.39 7.64 12.32
CA SER A 18 -0.54 9.01 12.83
C SER A 18 0.37 9.34 14.02
N SER A 19 0.64 8.35 14.87
CA SER A 19 1.42 8.53 16.11
C SER A 19 2.84 7.96 16.04
N SER A 20 3.10 7.05 15.09
CA SER A 20 4.36 6.33 15.02
C SER A 20 4.58 5.70 13.66
N ILE A 21 5.86 5.56 13.30
CA ILE A 21 6.32 4.75 12.19
C ILE A 21 6.86 3.44 12.74
N LYS A 22 6.51 2.32 12.10
CA LYS A 22 6.96 0.98 12.49
C LYS A 22 7.63 0.30 11.32
N SER A 23 8.72 -0.42 11.58
CA SER A 23 9.43 -1.21 10.57
C SER A 23 9.58 -2.66 11.03
N VAL A 24 9.34 -3.60 10.13
CA VAL A 24 9.53 -5.04 10.36
C VAL A 24 10.28 -5.63 9.18
N GLU A 25 11.38 -6.32 9.45
CA GLU A 25 12.08 -7.15 8.48
C GLU A 25 11.87 -8.63 8.82
N LEU A 26 11.30 -9.38 7.89
CA LEU A 26 11.11 -10.83 8.03
C LEU A 26 12.00 -11.58 7.05
N LYS A 27 12.49 -12.74 7.49
CA LYS A 27 13.19 -13.70 6.65
C LYS A 27 12.38 -14.97 6.52
N SER A 28 12.13 -15.40 5.28
CA SER A 28 11.53 -16.71 5.01
C SER A 28 12.56 -17.82 5.27
N THR A 29 12.12 -18.85 5.97
CA THR A 29 12.87 -20.05 6.32
C THR A 29 12.04 -21.28 5.95
N LYS A 30 12.64 -22.48 5.99
CA LYS A 30 11.90 -23.73 5.76
C LYS A 30 10.78 -23.98 6.78
N ALA A 31 10.87 -23.37 7.97
CA ALA A 31 9.93 -23.56 9.07
C ALA A 31 8.90 -22.42 9.20
N GLY A 32 8.91 -21.45 8.28
CA GLY A 32 8.05 -20.27 8.35
C GLY A 32 8.86 -18.98 8.26
N TYR A 33 8.49 -17.96 9.04
CA TYR A 33 9.15 -16.65 9.04
C TYR A 33 9.90 -16.41 10.35
N GLU A 34 11.05 -15.75 10.24
CA GLU A 34 11.87 -15.30 11.36
C GLU A 34 11.93 -13.78 11.36
N LEU A 35 11.76 -13.16 12.53
CA LEU A 35 11.92 -11.73 12.72
C LEU A 35 13.43 -11.39 12.70
N VAL A 36 13.84 -10.59 11.72
CA VAL A 36 15.24 -10.14 11.57
C VAL A 36 15.45 -8.83 12.30
N SER A 37 14.53 -7.87 12.10
CA SER A 37 14.60 -6.58 12.78
C SER A 37 13.19 -6.01 12.99
N TYR A 38 13.09 -5.22 14.05
CA TYR A 38 11.91 -4.43 14.39
C TYR A 38 12.36 -3.06 14.84
N GLY A 39 11.59 -2.03 14.49
CA GLY A 39 11.79 -0.68 14.95
C GLY A 39 10.45 0.03 15.11
N MET A 40 10.44 1.04 15.98
CA MET A 40 9.31 1.94 16.16
C MET A 40 9.83 3.32 16.53
N GLU A 41 9.40 4.34 15.79
CA GLU A 41 9.73 5.74 16.04
C GLU A 41 8.43 6.52 16.26
N SER A 42 8.35 7.27 17.35
CA SER A 42 7.18 8.12 17.61
C SER A 42 7.20 9.35 16.71
N LEU A 43 6.02 9.78 16.28
CA LEU A 43 5.81 11.02 15.55
C LEU A 43 5.23 12.08 16.48
N ALA A 44 5.48 13.35 16.14
CA ALA A 44 4.80 14.44 16.82
C ALA A 44 3.31 14.43 16.45
N PRO A 45 2.44 15.02 17.28
CA PRO A 45 1.07 15.32 16.87
C PRO A 45 1.05 16.07 15.54
N ASP A 46 0.01 15.82 14.75
CA ASP A 46 -0.26 16.48 13.47
C ASP A 46 0.77 16.24 12.35
N THR A 47 1.84 15.45 12.58
CA THR A 47 2.77 15.03 11.53
C THR A 47 2.08 14.23 10.42
N VAL A 48 1.15 13.35 10.82
CA VAL A 48 0.30 12.57 9.92
C VAL A 48 -1.13 12.65 10.45
N VAL A 49 -2.06 13.15 9.64
CA VAL A 49 -3.47 13.39 10.01
C VAL A 49 -4.37 12.67 9.02
N ASP A 50 -5.26 11.80 9.51
CA ASP A 50 -6.17 10.99 8.69
C ASP A 50 -5.45 10.26 7.52
N GLY A 51 -4.25 9.76 7.81
CA GLY A 51 -3.34 9.10 6.86
C GLY A 51 -2.61 10.05 5.91
N ALA A 52 -2.93 11.34 5.86
CA ALA A 52 -2.19 12.32 5.06
C ALA A 52 -0.91 12.76 5.79
N ILE A 53 0.21 12.78 5.07
CA ILE A 53 1.50 13.24 5.60
C ILE A 53 1.53 14.77 5.51
N MET A 54 1.56 15.43 6.67
CA MET A 54 1.55 16.89 6.79
C MET A 54 2.97 17.47 6.87
N ASP A 55 3.90 16.76 7.52
CA ASP A 55 5.31 17.13 7.61
C ASP A 55 6.19 16.02 7.02
N ALA A 56 6.43 16.13 5.70
CA ALA A 56 7.25 15.20 4.94
C ALA A 56 8.69 15.08 5.46
N PRO A 57 9.43 16.19 5.73
CA PRO A 57 10.77 16.11 6.32
C PRO A 57 10.83 15.36 7.64
N GLN A 58 9.86 15.57 8.54
CA GLN A 58 9.84 14.89 9.84
C GLN A 58 9.61 13.38 9.68
N VAL A 59 8.67 12.98 8.82
CA VAL A 59 8.43 11.55 8.50
C VAL A 59 9.67 10.93 7.86
N ALA A 60 10.28 11.59 6.87
CA ALA A 60 11.49 11.08 6.22
C ALA A 60 12.65 10.89 7.21
N ASN A 61 12.85 11.83 8.12
CA ASN A 61 13.86 11.73 9.18
C ASN A 61 13.58 10.57 10.15
N ALA A 62 12.32 10.36 10.53
CA ALA A 62 11.92 9.22 11.37
C ALA A 62 12.16 7.88 10.67
N ILE A 63 11.88 7.78 9.37
CA ILE A 63 12.19 6.58 8.55
C ILE A 63 13.70 6.35 8.44
N SER A 64 14.51 7.40 8.36
CA SER A 64 15.97 7.22 8.39
C SER A 64 16.44 6.68 9.73
N ARG A 65 15.97 7.28 10.85
CA ARG A 65 16.34 6.86 12.22
C ARG A 65 15.96 5.41 12.52
N ILE A 66 14.75 4.99 12.15
CA ILE A 66 14.28 3.62 12.43
C ILE A 66 15.11 2.56 11.68
N PHE A 67 15.57 2.86 10.46
CA PHE A 67 16.44 1.96 9.70
C PHE A 67 17.85 1.90 10.27
N ASP A 68 18.39 3.05 10.68
CA ASP A 68 19.73 3.14 11.26
C ASP A 68 19.79 2.43 12.61
N SER A 69 18.82 2.65 13.49
CA SER A 69 18.74 2.02 14.82
C SER A 69 18.53 0.51 14.75
N ALA A 70 17.70 0.05 13.81
CA ALA A 70 17.45 -1.38 13.57
C ALA A 70 18.53 -2.06 12.70
N ASN A 71 19.58 -1.33 12.30
CA ASN A 71 20.67 -1.82 11.43
C ASN A 71 20.21 -2.41 10.08
N VAL A 72 19.06 -1.96 9.57
CA VAL A 72 18.45 -2.45 8.33
C VAL A 72 19.31 -2.06 7.13
N LYS A 73 19.72 -3.04 6.31
CA LYS A 73 20.63 -2.82 5.18
C LYS A 73 19.95 -2.61 3.84
N THR A 74 18.74 -3.17 3.67
CA THR A 74 17.96 -2.99 2.44
C THR A 74 17.36 -1.59 2.39
N LYS A 75 17.19 -1.07 1.17
CA LYS A 75 16.43 0.16 0.90
C LYS A 75 15.02 -0.13 0.42
N ASN A 76 14.72 -1.38 0.08
CA ASN A 76 13.42 -1.76 -0.47
C ASN A 76 12.39 -1.85 0.65
N VAL A 77 11.26 -1.19 0.46
CA VAL A 77 10.16 -1.20 1.42
C VAL A 77 8.85 -1.64 0.77
N ALA A 78 8.09 -2.43 1.51
CA ALA A 78 6.67 -2.59 1.30
C ALA A 78 5.96 -1.72 2.32
N THR A 79 5.01 -0.92 1.86
CA THR A 79 4.27 0.02 2.71
C THR A 79 2.82 0.00 2.29
N SER A 80 1.97 0.68 3.05
CA SER A 80 0.57 0.82 2.74
C SER A 80 0.12 2.27 2.89
N VAL A 81 -1.01 2.58 2.27
CA VAL A 81 -1.69 3.86 2.39
C VAL A 81 -3.11 3.68 2.92
N SER A 82 -3.58 4.66 3.66
CA SER A 82 -4.94 4.69 4.21
C SER A 82 -5.53 6.09 4.24
N GLY A 83 -6.68 6.21 4.92
CA GLY A 83 -7.43 7.44 5.07
C GLY A 83 -8.44 7.67 3.95
N HIS A 84 -9.03 8.85 3.94
CA HIS A 84 -10.12 9.24 3.04
C HIS A 84 -9.75 9.24 1.55
N SER A 85 -8.46 9.16 1.23
CA SER A 85 -7.95 9.08 -0.15
C SER A 85 -7.98 7.66 -0.74
N VAL A 86 -8.35 6.65 0.05
CA VAL A 86 -8.44 5.24 -0.35
C VAL A 86 -9.90 4.81 -0.31
N ILE A 87 -10.39 4.24 -1.41
CA ILE A 87 -11.75 3.70 -1.52
C ILE A 87 -11.66 2.24 -1.88
N VAL A 88 -12.35 1.41 -1.09
CA VAL A 88 -12.52 -0.02 -1.35
C VAL A 88 -14.01 -0.30 -1.45
N LYS A 89 -14.46 -0.85 -2.58
CA LYS A 89 -15.88 -1.12 -2.80
C LYS A 89 -16.08 -2.45 -3.51
N ARG A 90 -16.97 -3.28 -2.98
CA ARG A 90 -17.50 -4.45 -3.68
C ARG A 90 -18.63 -3.99 -4.59
N VAL A 91 -18.55 -4.33 -5.88
CA VAL A 91 -19.50 -3.95 -6.92
C VAL A 91 -20.00 -5.21 -7.61
N PRO A 92 -21.30 -5.51 -7.54
CA PRO A 92 -21.90 -6.60 -8.29
C PRO A 92 -22.08 -6.19 -9.75
N LEU A 93 -21.56 -6.99 -10.67
CA LEU A 93 -21.65 -6.79 -12.12
C LEU A 93 -22.25 -8.02 -12.80
N PRO A 94 -22.86 -7.88 -14.00
CA PRO A 94 -23.24 -9.03 -14.81
C PRO A 94 -22.02 -9.91 -15.14
N LEU A 95 -22.22 -11.22 -15.28
CA LEU A 95 -21.16 -12.14 -15.72
C LEU A 95 -20.67 -11.77 -17.14
N MET A 96 -19.36 -11.67 -17.32
CA MET A 96 -18.66 -11.30 -18.55
C MET A 96 -17.24 -11.88 -18.55
N SER A 97 -16.53 -11.81 -19.67
CA SER A 97 -15.13 -12.22 -19.75
C SER A 97 -14.19 -11.23 -19.02
N GLU A 98 -12.98 -11.67 -18.69
CA GLU A 98 -11.98 -10.79 -18.06
C GLU A 98 -11.59 -9.59 -18.94
N GLU A 99 -11.57 -9.78 -20.26
CA GLU A 99 -11.28 -8.71 -21.24
C GLU A 99 -12.41 -7.67 -21.25
N GLU A 100 -13.66 -8.11 -21.31
CA GLU A 100 -14.81 -7.20 -21.22
C GLU A 100 -14.87 -6.48 -19.88
N LEU A 101 -14.53 -7.16 -18.79
CA LEU A 101 -14.44 -6.54 -17.48
C LEU A 101 -13.39 -5.43 -17.49
N TYR A 102 -12.18 -5.73 -17.96
CA TYR A 102 -11.08 -4.75 -18.04
C TYR A 102 -11.50 -3.44 -18.72
N ASP A 103 -12.20 -3.54 -19.85
CA ASP A 103 -12.68 -2.38 -20.61
C ASP A 103 -13.79 -1.59 -19.88
N ARG A 104 -14.61 -2.27 -19.07
CA ARG A 104 -15.74 -1.64 -18.33
C ARG A 104 -15.35 -1.02 -17.00
N ILE A 105 -14.30 -1.52 -16.36
CA ILE A 105 -13.88 -1.10 -15.01
C ILE A 105 -13.81 0.43 -14.86
N PRO A 106 -13.21 1.21 -15.78
CA PRO A 106 -13.16 2.68 -15.63
C PRO A 106 -14.55 3.34 -15.58
N ALA A 107 -15.51 2.84 -16.37
CA ALA A 107 -16.87 3.37 -16.41
C ALA A 107 -17.67 3.01 -15.15
N GLU A 108 -17.54 1.76 -14.68
CA GLU A 108 -18.17 1.31 -13.43
C GLU A 108 -17.58 2.04 -12.21
N ALA A 109 -16.26 2.22 -12.20
CA ALA A 109 -15.55 2.94 -11.14
C ALA A 109 -16.01 4.40 -11.03
N SER A 110 -16.24 5.08 -12.17
CA SER A 110 -16.72 6.48 -12.21
C SER A 110 -18.08 6.68 -11.52
N GLN A 111 -18.93 5.65 -11.50
CA GLN A 111 -20.25 5.70 -10.85
C GLN A 111 -20.18 5.51 -9.33
N HIS A 112 -19.02 5.11 -8.82
CA HIS A 112 -18.86 4.66 -7.45
C HIS A 112 -17.80 5.43 -6.67
N ILE A 113 -16.84 6.04 -7.37
CA ILE A 113 -15.76 6.81 -6.79
C ILE A 113 -16.09 8.29 -6.94
N PRO A 114 -16.13 9.07 -5.85
CA PRO A 114 -16.45 10.51 -5.86
C PRO A 114 -15.24 11.36 -6.31
N PHE A 115 -14.38 10.82 -7.17
CA PHE A 115 -13.19 11.47 -7.71
C PHE A 115 -13.16 11.25 -9.22
N ASP A 116 -12.44 12.12 -9.94
CA ASP A 116 -12.15 11.86 -11.34
C ASP A 116 -11.29 10.59 -11.46
N ILE A 117 -11.69 9.67 -12.35
CA ILE A 117 -10.91 8.46 -12.64
C ILE A 117 -9.54 8.80 -13.20
N ALA A 118 -9.39 9.95 -13.87
CA ALA A 118 -8.10 10.45 -14.33
C ALA A 118 -7.14 10.78 -13.17
N ASP A 119 -7.65 11.06 -11.96
CA ASP A 119 -6.87 11.49 -10.80
C ASP A 119 -6.61 10.36 -9.78
N VAL A 120 -7.02 9.12 -10.08
CA VAL A 120 -6.83 7.97 -9.19
C VAL A 120 -6.00 6.87 -9.84
N ASN A 121 -5.29 6.11 -9.03
CA ASN A 121 -4.83 4.77 -9.36
C ASN A 121 -5.98 3.81 -9.06
N LEU A 122 -6.40 3.06 -10.06
CA LEU A 122 -7.50 2.10 -9.97
C LEU A 122 -6.94 0.68 -10.09
N SER A 123 -7.37 -0.20 -9.20
CA SER A 123 -7.12 -1.62 -9.25
C SER A 123 -8.42 -2.36 -8.98
N TYR A 124 -8.52 -3.59 -9.46
CA TYR A 124 -9.67 -4.44 -9.21
C TYR A 124 -9.27 -5.90 -9.03
N GLN A 125 -10.11 -6.64 -8.31
CA GLN A 125 -9.99 -8.08 -8.15
C GLN A 125 -11.35 -8.74 -8.26
N LEU A 126 -11.44 -9.78 -9.10
CA LEU A 126 -12.59 -10.67 -9.15
C LEU A 126 -12.64 -11.50 -7.86
N LEU A 127 -13.79 -11.52 -7.19
CA LEU A 127 -14.00 -12.29 -5.97
C LEU A 127 -14.66 -13.63 -6.30
N GLU A 128 -15.99 -13.65 -6.29
CA GLU A 128 -16.80 -14.82 -6.56
C GLU A 128 -17.73 -14.51 -7.72
N SER A 129 -17.99 -15.53 -8.55
CA SER A 129 -19.02 -15.49 -9.58
C SER A 129 -20.10 -16.48 -9.20
N MET A 130 -21.34 -16.02 -9.06
CA MET A 130 -22.51 -16.87 -8.80
C MET A 130 -23.56 -16.61 -9.88
N ASP A 131 -24.04 -17.69 -10.49
CA ASP A 131 -25.04 -17.66 -11.55
C ASP A 131 -24.68 -16.67 -12.68
N ALA A 132 -25.48 -15.61 -12.84
CA ALA A 132 -25.35 -14.59 -13.89
C ALA A 132 -24.67 -13.30 -13.39
N GLN A 133 -24.10 -13.30 -12.19
CA GLN A 133 -23.41 -12.15 -11.59
C GLN A 133 -21.99 -12.49 -11.16
N MET A 134 -21.13 -11.48 -11.17
CA MET A 134 -19.79 -11.52 -10.60
C MET A 134 -19.62 -10.39 -9.59
N ASP A 135 -18.87 -10.65 -8.54
CA ASP A 135 -18.47 -9.63 -7.58
C ASP A 135 -17.05 -9.16 -7.85
N VAL A 136 -16.91 -7.84 -7.99
CA VAL A 136 -15.61 -7.20 -8.22
C VAL A 136 -15.29 -6.29 -7.05
N LEU A 137 -14.10 -6.45 -6.48
CA LEU A 137 -13.54 -5.55 -5.50
C LEU A 137 -12.77 -4.45 -6.21
N LEU A 138 -13.31 -3.23 -6.21
CA LEU A 138 -12.64 -2.04 -6.72
C LEU A 138 -11.82 -1.39 -5.60
N VAL A 139 -10.58 -1.02 -5.91
CA VAL A 139 -9.70 -0.24 -5.06
C VAL A 139 -9.25 0.99 -5.83
N ALA A 140 -9.48 2.16 -5.26
CA ALA A 140 -9.05 3.42 -5.85
C ALA A 140 -8.32 4.29 -4.85
N VAL A 141 -7.19 4.87 -5.29
CA VAL A 141 -6.38 5.77 -4.47
C VAL A 141 -6.00 7.00 -5.27
N LYS A 142 -6.19 8.21 -4.72
CA LYS A 142 -5.74 9.44 -5.39
C LYS A 142 -4.26 9.37 -5.77
N LYS A 143 -3.91 9.78 -7.00
CA LYS A 143 -2.52 9.78 -7.49
C LYS A 143 -1.60 10.61 -6.60
N ASP A 144 -2.05 11.79 -6.18
CA ASP A 144 -1.28 12.67 -5.29
C ASP A 144 -0.94 12.01 -3.95
N LYS A 145 -1.83 11.15 -3.42
CA LYS A 145 -1.56 10.41 -2.18
C LYS A 145 -0.38 9.47 -2.36
N ILE A 146 -0.39 8.67 -3.42
CA ILE A 146 0.71 7.74 -3.76
C ILE A 146 2.00 8.53 -4.04
N LEU A 147 1.91 9.63 -4.78
CA LEU A 147 3.06 10.47 -5.10
C LEU A 147 3.68 11.08 -3.84
N ASN A 148 2.88 11.68 -2.95
CA ASN A 148 3.38 12.24 -1.70
C ASN A 148 4.02 11.17 -0.81
N HIS A 149 3.38 10.00 -0.69
CA HIS A 149 3.91 8.87 0.08
C HIS A 149 5.25 8.39 -0.45
N THR A 150 5.34 8.15 -1.76
CA THR A 150 6.58 7.66 -2.40
C THR A 150 7.69 8.71 -2.41
N ASN A 151 7.36 10.01 -2.49
CA ASN A 151 8.32 11.11 -2.35
C ASN A 151 8.95 11.15 -0.96
N VAL A 152 8.16 10.95 0.10
CA VAL A 152 8.67 10.90 1.49
C VAL A 152 9.63 9.72 1.68
N LEU A 153 9.30 8.56 1.11
CA LEU A 153 10.20 7.40 1.11
C LEU A 153 11.50 7.69 0.36
N ALA A 154 11.41 8.35 -0.79
CA ALA A 154 12.59 8.74 -1.57
C ALA A 154 13.48 9.74 -0.81
N GLN A 155 12.90 10.71 -0.10
CA GLN A 155 13.63 11.64 0.78
C GLN A 155 14.37 10.89 1.91
N ALA A 156 13.79 9.82 2.43
CA ALA A 156 14.44 8.92 3.40
C ALA A 156 15.44 7.92 2.75
N GLY A 157 15.68 8.03 1.44
CA GLY A 157 16.58 7.13 0.70
C GLY A 157 16.06 5.71 0.56
N LYS A 158 14.75 5.49 0.67
CA LYS A 158 14.07 4.20 0.52
C LYS A 158 13.42 4.07 -0.86
N THR A 159 13.24 2.83 -1.29
CA THR A 159 12.61 2.48 -2.57
C THR A 159 11.34 1.68 -2.30
N PRO A 160 10.15 2.26 -2.50
CA PRO A 160 8.90 1.50 -2.44
C PRO A 160 8.87 0.48 -3.58
N VAL A 161 8.80 -0.80 -3.23
CA VAL A 161 8.61 -1.89 -4.20
C VAL A 161 7.17 -2.38 -4.24
N VAL A 162 6.44 -2.17 -3.14
CA VAL A 162 5.01 -2.44 -3.00
C VAL A 162 4.39 -1.28 -2.23
N VAL A 163 3.29 -0.75 -2.74
CA VAL A 163 2.40 0.17 -2.02
C VAL A 163 1.03 -0.47 -2.00
N ASP A 164 0.63 -0.97 -0.84
CA ASP A 164 -0.65 -1.61 -0.59
C ASP A 164 -1.62 -0.64 0.09
N ILE A 165 -2.77 -1.14 0.55
CA ILE A 165 -3.69 -0.42 1.42
C ILE A 165 -3.76 -1.07 2.79
N ASP A 166 -3.94 -0.28 3.86
CA ASP A 166 -3.91 -0.80 5.23
C ASP A 166 -4.98 -1.88 5.45
N ALA A 167 -6.12 -1.79 4.76
CA ALA A 167 -7.22 -2.75 4.86
C ALA A 167 -6.81 -4.21 4.51
N PHE A 168 -5.77 -4.41 3.70
CA PHE A 168 -5.26 -5.73 3.35
C PHE A 168 -3.91 -6.07 4.00
N GLY A 169 -3.29 -5.11 4.68
CA GLY A 169 -2.04 -5.30 5.43
C GLY A 169 -2.24 -5.72 6.90
N LEU A 170 -3.49 -5.90 7.34
CA LEU A 170 -3.90 -6.30 8.69
C LEU A 170 -3.65 -7.78 9.02
#